data_AF-A0A0L0C4R5-F1
#
_entry.id   AF-A0A0L0C4R5-F1
#
_cell.length_a   1.000
_cell.length_b   1.000
_cell.length_c   1.000
_cell.angle_alpha   90.00
_cell.angle_beta   90.00
_cell.angle_gamma   90.00
#
_symmetry.space_group_name_H-M   'P 1'
#
loop_
_entity.id
_entity.type
_entity.pdbx_description
1 polymer ?
#
loop_
_entity_poly.entity_id
_entity_poly.type
_entity_poly.pdbx_seq_one_letter_code
_entity_poly.pdbx_strand_id
1 'polypeptide(L)'
;MKNKLLFSTNTKIKYQYSEGDHRPMTTKEDSVNGETHFLDLNDDCLLEILKYLNIHETFTLLGGVCKRIDDIIYERLALIKHLTINLRDPPAFTIEQLEIIGRNLKSLYISAGYSLSSPLTLNYLQPICCQESLQFLTLHYVQFDENYQNCLMKVAAQLEFLDLSYCQLTDDLLQPILAKCSNLRALTIFGNYNLKCTSLSALKSRELKELKVEQNSNCKPEIEKFITKNPEVTVTIFAIGFLGHINSKAYHE
;
A
#
# COMPACT_ATOMS: atom_id res chain seq x y z
N MET A 1 -4.01 27.66 28.65
CA MET A 1 -2.76 28.39 28.37
C MET A 1 -1.59 27.41 28.51
N LYS A 2 -0.88 27.20 27.41
CA LYS A 2 0.49 26.67 27.20
C LYS A 2 1.15 25.91 28.35
N ASN A 3 1.31 24.59 28.18
CA ASN A 3 2.47 23.86 28.70
C ASN A 3 3.37 23.48 27.53
N LYS A 4 4.55 24.11 27.51
CA LYS A 4 5.61 23.98 26.51
C LYS A 4 6.54 22.87 27.02
N LEU A 5 6.53 21.71 26.38
CA LEU A 5 7.53 20.67 26.63
C LEU A 5 8.85 21.13 26.00
N LEU A 6 9.80 21.53 26.84
CA LEU A 6 11.19 21.76 26.49
C LEU A 6 11.90 20.39 26.51
N PHE A 7 12.28 19.89 25.33
CA PHE A 7 13.22 18.78 25.25
C PHE A 7 14.63 19.32 25.49
N SER A 8 15.20 18.97 26.64
CA SER A 8 16.60 19.17 26.98
C SER A 8 17.45 18.12 26.26
N THR A 9 18.10 18.50 25.17
CA THR A 9 19.20 17.73 24.58
C THR A 9 20.46 17.94 25.42
N ASN A 10 20.78 16.98 26.29
CA ASN A 10 22.15 16.72 26.78
C ASN A 10 22.16 15.55 27.77
N THR A 11 22.17 14.32 27.27
CA THR A 11 22.54 13.16 28.09
C THR A 11 23.97 12.77 27.73
N LYS A 12 24.95 13.35 28.44
CA LYS A 12 26.34 12.90 28.41
C LYS A 12 26.45 11.63 29.24
N ILE A 13 26.62 10.48 28.60
CA ILE A 13 27.00 9.23 29.27
C ILE A 13 28.49 9.34 29.61
N LYS A 14 28.83 9.35 30.91
CA LYS A 14 30.22 9.31 31.40
C LYS A 14 30.62 7.85 31.65
N TYR A 15 31.69 7.40 31.01
CA TYR A 15 32.42 6.20 31.44
C TYR A 15 33.52 6.61 32.44
N GLN A 16 33.57 5.96 33.59
CA GLN A 16 34.68 6.05 34.54
C GLN A 16 35.69 4.94 34.22
N TYR A 17 36.95 5.30 34.00
CA TYR A 17 38.08 4.37 34.03
C TYR A 17 38.93 4.65 35.28
N SER A 18 39.30 3.57 35.96
CA SER A 18 40.10 3.54 37.19
C SER A 18 41.57 3.88 36.94
N GLU A 19 42.14 4.70 37.82
CA GLU A 19 43.54 5.16 37.80
C GLU A 19 44.54 4.00 37.95
N GLY A 20 45.58 4.03 37.13
CA GLY A 20 46.80 3.23 37.24
C GLY A 20 48.00 4.06 36.77
N ASP A 21 49.06 4.02 37.56
CA ASP A 21 50.13 5.01 37.71
C ASP A 21 51.18 5.15 36.57
N HIS A 22 51.72 6.38 36.47
CA HIS A 22 53.11 6.78 36.19
C HIS A 22 53.68 7.02 34.75
N ARG A 23 53.92 8.34 34.52
CA ARG A 23 55.02 9.08 33.83
C ARG A 23 54.71 9.77 32.48
N PRO A 24 55.14 11.05 32.32
CA PRO A 24 54.81 11.85 31.16
C PRO A 24 55.84 11.67 30.04
N MET A 25 55.39 11.19 28.88
CA MET A 25 56.08 11.44 27.61
C MET A 25 55.30 12.50 26.86
N THR A 26 55.99 13.59 26.55
CA THR A 26 55.51 14.69 25.72
C THR A 26 55.32 14.21 24.28
N THR A 27 54.12 13.74 23.97
CA THR A 27 53.61 13.65 22.61
C THR A 27 52.57 14.75 22.45
N LYS A 28 52.75 15.59 21.44
CA LYS A 28 51.73 16.52 20.96
C LYS A 28 50.45 15.73 20.74
N GLU A 29 49.48 15.93 21.62
CA GLU A 29 48.11 15.53 21.38
C GLU A 29 47.60 16.43 20.25
N ASP A 30 47.69 15.94 19.02
CA ASP A 30 46.73 16.34 18.01
C ASP A 30 45.36 15.93 18.57
N SER A 31 44.65 16.92 19.08
CA SER A 31 43.32 16.77 19.64
C SER A 31 42.36 16.31 18.53
N VAL A 32 42.27 15.01 18.30
CA VAL A 32 41.18 14.40 17.52
C VAL A 32 39.94 14.38 18.42
N ASN A 33 39.38 15.57 18.65
CA ASN A 33 37.99 15.72 19.07
C ASN A 33 37.13 15.58 17.80
N GLY A 34 37.13 14.38 17.21
CA GLY A 34 36.29 14.06 16.07
C GLY A 34 34.93 13.56 16.55
N GLU A 35 34.08 14.45 17.07
CA GLU A 35 32.66 14.12 17.20
C GLU A 35 32.09 14.00 15.78
N THR A 36 32.04 12.78 15.24
CA THR A 36 31.35 12.50 13.98
C THR A 36 29.86 12.70 14.22
N HIS A 37 29.27 13.69 13.56
CA HIS A 37 27.85 13.96 13.62
C HIS A 37 27.10 13.09 12.62
N PHE A 38 25.85 12.74 12.94
CA PHE A 38 24.99 11.95 12.06
C PHE A 38 24.86 12.56 10.65
N LEU A 39 24.85 13.90 10.56
CA LEU A 39 24.77 14.63 9.29
C LEU A 39 26.07 14.63 8.48
N ASP A 40 27.17 14.13 9.03
CA ASP A 40 28.44 13.97 8.30
C ASP A 40 28.44 12.74 7.38
N LEU A 41 27.48 11.84 7.56
CA LEU A 41 27.23 10.72 6.65
C LEU A 41 26.75 11.23 5.29
N ASN A 42 27.09 10.52 4.21
CA ASN A 42 26.54 10.82 2.88
C ASN A 42 25.08 10.36 2.75
N ASP A 43 24.41 10.76 1.66
CA ASP A 43 22.98 10.51 1.47
C ASP A 43 22.66 9.00 1.40
N ASP A 44 23.52 8.20 0.75
CA ASP A 44 23.35 6.74 0.69
C ASP A 44 23.38 6.10 2.08
N CYS A 45 24.35 6.47 2.92
CA CYS A 45 24.44 5.96 4.29
C CYS A 45 23.22 6.38 5.13
N LEU A 46 22.74 7.61 4.97
CA LEU A 46 21.55 8.09 5.65
C LEU A 46 20.30 7.32 5.18
N LEU A 47 20.16 7.08 3.88
CA LEU A 47 19.07 6.30 3.33
C LEU A 47 19.08 4.86 3.86
N GLU A 48 20.25 4.20 3.92
CA GLU A 48 20.39 2.87 4.51
C GLU A 48 19.98 2.84 5.99
N ILE A 49 20.32 3.86 6.77
CA ILE A 49 19.90 3.95 8.18
C ILE A 49 18.39 4.17 8.29
N LEU A 50 17.81 5.04 7.46
CA LEU A 50 16.38 5.33 7.47
C LEU A 50 15.52 4.15 6.97
N LYS A 51 16.09 3.14 6.33
CA LYS A 51 15.35 1.90 5.98
C LYS A 51 14.80 1.15 7.18
N TYR A 52 15.45 1.28 8.34
CA TYR A 52 15.02 0.64 9.58
C TYR A 52 13.81 1.30 10.24
N LEU A 53 13.43 2.51 9.81
CA LEU A 53 12.22 3.16 10.27
C LEU A 53 11.00 2.60 9.53
N ASN A 54 9.91 2.42 10.28
CA ASN A 54 8.63 2.18 9.66
C ASN A 54 8.09 3.45 9.00
N ILE A 55 7.01 3.32 8.22
CA ILE A 55 6.45 4.43 7.45
C ILE A 55 5.98 5.60 8.33
N HIS A 56 5.40 5.31 9.50
CA HIS A 56 4.95 6.37 10.42
C HIS A 56 6.14 7.11 11.04
N GLU A 57 7.16 6.38 11.50
CA GLU A 57 8.41 6.96 12.00
C GLU A 57 9.14 7.78 10.93
N THR A 58 9.10 7.33 9.68
CA THR A 58 9.68 8.07 8.56
C THR A 58 8.99 9.43 8.38
N PHE A 59 7.66 9.47 8.49
CA PHE A 59 6.91 10.73 8.41
C PHE A 59 7.12 11.66 9.60
N THR A 60 7.43 11.16 10.81
CA THR A 60 7.65 12.04 11.97
C THR A 60 8.92 12.88 11.84
N LEU A 61 9.86 12.48 10.99
CA LEU A 61 11.10 13.20 10.73
C LEU A 61 10.94 14.35 9.73
N LEU A 62 9.87 14.32 8.92
CA LEU A 62 9.64 15.30 7.85
C LEU A 62 9.41 16.71 8.44
N GLY A 63 10.19 17.68 7.97
CA GLY A 63 10.17 19.07 8.44
C GLY A 63 10.76 19.28 9.83
N GLY A 64 11.27 18.21 10.47
CA GLY A 64 11.76 18.24 11.85
C GLY A 64 13.26 18.48 12.01
N VAL A 65 14.06 18.23 10.96
CA VAL A 65 15.53 18.24 11.05
C VAL A 65 16.16 19.29 10.14
N CYS A 66 16.23 19.03 8.83
CA CYS A 66 16.71 19.97 7.82
C CYS A 66 16.27 19.49 6.42
N LYS A 67 16.35 20.40 5.43
CA LYS A 67 15.92 20.11 4.06
C LYS A 67 16.58 18.86 3.46
N ARG A 68 17.87 18.65 3.72
CA ARG A 68 18.59 17.47 3.22
C ARG A 68 17.98 16.16 3.74
N ILE A 69 17.59 16.13 5.01
CA ILE A 69 16.91 14.95 5.58
C ILE A 69 15.50 14.80 5.00
N ASP A 70 14.78 15.90 4.76
CA ASP A 70 13.47 15.84 4.07
C ASP A 70 13.59 15.24 2.66
N ASP A 71 14.60 15.65 1.89
CA ASP A 71 14.87 15.12 0.55
C ASP A 71 15.14 13.60 0.60
N ILE A 72 15.95 13.13 1.55
CA ILE A 72 16.23 11.69 1.77
C ILE A 72 14.97 10.94 2.25
N ILE A 73 14.14 11.56 3.09
CA ILE A 73 12.86 10.98 3.53
C ILE A 73 11.93 10.79 2.33
N TYR A 74 11.82 11.77 1.43
CA TYR A 74 11.02 11.62 0.22
C TYR A 74 11.55 10.50 -0.68
N GLU A 75 12.86 10.37 -0.82
CA GLU A 75 13.48 9.25 -1.55
C GLU A 75 13.12 7.91 -0.88
N ARG A 76 13.25 7.81 0.44
CA ARG A 76 12.88 6.62 1.22
C ARG A 76 11.42 6.23 1.05
N LEU A 77 10.51 7.20 1.07
CA LEU A 77 9.07 7.00 0.87
C LEU A 77 8.77 6.58 -0.57
N ALA A 78 9.52 7.09 -1.56
CA ALA A 78 9.38 6.68 -2.95
C ALA A 78 9.74 5.20 -3.19
N LEU A 79 10.53 4.58 -2.31
CA LEU A 79 10.82 3.14 -2.34
C LEU A 79 9.63 2.27 -1.89
N ILE A 80 8.59 2.84 -1.28
CA ILE A 80 7.40 2.10 -0.84
C ILE A 80 6.53 1.79 -2.06
N LYS A 81 6.57 0.53 -2.52
CA LYS A 81 5.80 0.07 -3.68
C LYS A 81 4.54 -0.72 -3.30
N HIS A 82 4.44 -1.18 -2.05
CA HIS A 82 3.35 -2.02 -1.58
C HIS A 82 2.81 -1.49 -0.25
N LEU A 83 1.49 -1.39 -0.14
CA LEU A 83 0.81 -0.95 1.07
C LEU A 83 -0.39 -1.85 1.36
N THR A 84 -0.48 -2.29 2.61
CA THR A 84 -1.59 -3.10 3.13
C THR A 84 -2.26 -2.33 4.26
N ILE A 85 -3.58 -2.17 4.16
CA ILE A 85 -4.40 -1.44 5.11
C ILE A 85 -5.52 -2.36 5.60
N ASN A 86 -5.56 -2.58 6.91
CA ASN A 86 -6.67 -3.26 7.56
C ASN A 86 -7.45 -2.23 8.37
N LEU A 87 -8.66 -1.87 7.92
CA LEU A 87 -9.42 -0.79 8.55
C LEU A 87 -10.09 -1.19 9.86
N ARG A 88 -9.96 -2.45 10.31
CA ARG A 88 -10.27 -2.82 11.71
C ARG A 88 -9.27 -2.21 12.69
N ASP A 89 -8.06 -1.92 12.23
CA ASP A 89 -7.03 -1.17 12.96
C ASP A 89 -6.41 -0.14 12.00
N PRO A 90 -7.15 0.95 11.69
CA PRO A 90 -6.80 1.85 10.60
C PRO A 90 -5.51 2.62 10.93
N PRO A 91 -4.49 2.59 10.05
CA PRO A 91 -3.24 3.31 10.29
C PRO A 91 -3.46 4.82 10.24
N ALA A 92 -2.88 5.56 11.16
CA ALA A 92 -3.04 7.01 11.24
C ALA A 92 -2.23 7.73 10.15
N PHE A 93 -2.81 7.85 8.95
CA PHE A 93 -2.28 8.68 7.87
C PHE A 93 -3.14 9.92 7.63
N THR A 94 -2.48 11.04 7.34
CA THR A 94 -3.15 12.21 6.76
C THR A 94 -3.38 12.01 5.26
N ILE A 95 -4.26 12.81 4.66
CA ILE A 95 -4.48 12.82 3.20
C ILE A 95 -3.16 13.10 2.47
N GLU A 96 -2.40 14.10 2.92
CA GLU A 96 -1.11 14.46 2.32
C GLU A 96 -0.09 13.30 2.36
N GLN A 97 -0.03 12.56 3.48
CA GLN A 97 0.83 11.38 3.58
C GLN A 97 0.42 10.30 2.58
N LEU A 98 -0.88 10.06 2.42
CA LEU A 98 -1.39 9.10 1.43
C LEU A 98 -1.11 9.55 -0.01
N GLU A 99 -1.17 10.84 -0.30
CA GLU A 99 -0.76 11.39 -1.60
C GLU A 99 0.72 11.15 -1.87
N ILE A 100 1.59 11.40 -0.88
CA ILE A 100 3.04 11.15 -0.99
C ILE A 100 3.32 9.66 -1.25
N ILE A 101 2.68 8.76 -0.50
CA ILE A 101 2.81 7.31 -0.70
C ILE A 101 2.32 6.93 -2.10
N GLY A 102 1.13 7.43 -2.48
CA GLY A 102 0.47 7.08 -3.72
C GLY A 102 1.29 7.38 -4.97
N ARG A 103 2.13 8.44 -4.97
CA ARG A 103 2.96 8.81 -6.14
C ARG A 103 3.80 7.66 -6.68
N ASN A 104 4.23 6.75 -5.83
CA ASN A 104 5.13 5.66 -6.18
C ASN A 104 4.57 4.26 -5.94
N LEU A 105 3.38 4.17 -5.33
CA LEU A 105 2.76 2.91 -4.94
C LEU A 105 2.35 2.08 -6.16
N LYS A 106 2.75 0.82 -6.18
CA LYS A 106 2.36 -0.15 -7.24
C LYS A 106 1.22 -1.05 -6.81
N SER A 107 1.19 -1.42 -5.53
CA SER A 107 0.22 -2.34 -4.98
C SER A 107 -0.47 -1.78 -3.74
N LEU A 108 -1.79 -1.86 -3.73
CA LEU A 108 -2.63 -1.48 -2.60
C LEU A 108 -3.58 -2.64 -2.25
N TYR A 109 -3.54 -3.05 -0.99
CA TYR A 109 -4.52 -3.95 -0.40
C TYR A 109 -5.28 -3.21 0.69
N ILE A 110 -6.61 -3.18 0.60
CA ILE A 110 -7.49 -2.65 1.66
C ILE A 110 -8.52 -3.71 2.06
N SER A 111 -8.57 -4.05 3.34
CA SER A 111 -9.66 -4.81 3.94
C SER A 111 -10.47 -3.90 4.87
N ALA A 112 -11.72 -3.61 4.53
CA ALA A 112 -12.59 -2.74 5.31
C ALA A 112 -13.35 -3.50 6.41
N GLY A 113 -14.12 -4.52 6.02
CA GLY A 113 -15.11 -5.16 6.88
C GLY A 113 -16.46 -4.45 6.72
N TYR A 114 -17.53 -5.22 6.51
CA TYR A 114 -18.85 -4.68 6.16
C TYR A 114 -19.47 -3.74 7.20
N SER A 115 -19.00 -3.75 8.45
CA SER A 115 -19.48 -2.86 9.51
C SER A 115 -18.89 -1.44 9.44
N LEU A 116 -17.86 -1.22 8.62
CA LEU A 116 -17.23 0.09 8.48
C LEU A 116 -17.93 0.94 7.41
N SER A 117 -17.91 2.25 7.62
CA SER A 117 -18.55 3.19 6.71
C SER A 117 -17.72 3.39 5.43
N SER A 118 -18.39 3.54 4.28
CA SER A 118 -17.72 3.82 3.00
C SER A 118 -16.80 5.04 3.01
N PRO A 119 -17.15 6.17 3.68
CA PRO A 119 -16.26 7.33 3.77
C PRO A 119 -14.89 7.01 4.38
N LEU A 120 -14.82 6.13 5.38
CA LEU A 120 -13.54 5.77 6.00
C LEU A 120 -12.62 5.11 4.98
N THR A 121 -13.10 4.11 4.24
CA THR A 121 -12.31 3.42 3.21
C THR A 121 -11.90 4.37 2.08
N LEU A 122 -12.83 5.23 1.64
CA LEU A 122 -12.59 6.20 0.58
C LEU A 122 -11.52 7.23 0.96
N ASN A 123 -11.40 7.61 2.24
CA ASN A 123 -10.34 8.50 2.71
C ASN A 123 -8.93 7.93 2.49
N TYR A 124 -8.77 6.60 2.47
CA TYR A 124 -7.50 5.95 2.13
C TYR A 124 -7.35 5.74 0.62
N LEU A 125 -8.43 5.30 -0.03
CA LEU A 125 -8.39 4.90 -1.43
C LEU A 125 -8.27 6.09 -2.39
N GLN A 126 -9.01 7.18 -2.16
CA GLN A 126 -9.08 8.31 -3.09
C GLN A 126 -7.74 9.02 -3.31
N PRO A 127 -6.94 9.36 -2.28
CA PRO A 127 -5.66 10.04 -2.49
C PRO A 127 -4.67 9.20 -3.32
N ILE A 128 -4.75 7.87 -3.17
CA ILE A 128 -3.90 6.92 -3.90
C ILE A 128 -4.40 6.73 -5.34
N CYS A 129 -5.71 6.56 -5.55
CA CYS A 129 -6.28 6.41 -6.90
C CYS A 129 -6.21 7.68 -7.76
N CYS A 130 -5.88 8.83 -7.19
CA CYS A 130 -5.54 10.02 -7.98
C CYS A 130 -4.14 9.94 -8.60
N GLN A 131 -3.36 8.89 -8.33
CA GLN A 131 -1.99 8.71 -8.81
C GLN A 131 -1.94 7.66 -9.92
N GLU A 132 -1.09 7.89 -10.93
CA GLU A 132 -0.97 7.04 -12.13
C GLU A 132 -0.03 5.83 -11.96
N SER A 133 0.38 5.55 -10.73
CA SER A 133 1.40 4.54 -10.42
C SER A 133 0.83 3.15 -10.14
N LEU A 134 -0.42 3.07 -9.65
CA LEU A 134 -1.04 1.87 -9.09
C LEU A 134 -1.38 0.84 -10.18
N GLN A 135 -0.91 -0.39 -10.00
CA GLN A 135 -1.08 -1.50 -10.94
C GLN A 135 -1.83 -2.69 -10.32
N PHE A 136 -1.75 -2.85 -9.01
CA PHE A 136 -2.36 -3.94 -8.26
C PHE A 136 -3.29 -3.35 -7.21
N LEU A 137 -4.59 -3.66 -7.31
CA LEU A 137 -5.58 -3.21 -6.34
C LEU A 137 -6.38 -4.39 -5.82
N THR A 138 -6.37 -4.54 -4.51
CA THR A 138 -7.26 -5.44 -3.78
C THR A 138 -8.11 -4.63 -2.82
N LEU A 139 -9.43 -4.78 -2.93
CA LEU A 139 -10.40 -4.22 -2.00
C LEU A 139 -11.32 -5.33 -1.55
N HIS A 140 -11.39 -5.57 -0.24
CA HIS A 140 -12.23 -6.60 0.36
C HIS A 140 -13.22 -6.02 1.36
N TYR A 141 -14.38 -6.68 1.46
CA TYR A 141 -15.38 -6.46 2.51
C TYR A 141 -15.93 -5.02 2.56
N VAL A 142 -16.18 -4.41 1.40
CA VAL A 142 -16.89 -3.13 1.29
C VAL A 142 -18.30 -3.32 0.75
N GLN A 143 -19.20 -2.39 1.02
CA GLN A 143 -20.41 -2.24 0.22
C GLN A 143 -20.07 -1.32 -0.95
N PHE A 144 -19.75 -1.91 -2.11
CA PHE A 144 -19.30 -1.15 -3.28
C PHE A 144 -20.43 -0.31 -3.85
N ASP A 145 -20.15 0.96 -4.14
CA ASP A 145 -21.10 1.97 -4.61
C ASP A 145 -20.47 2.82 -5.74
N GLU A 146 -21.19 3.83 -6.20
CA GLU A 146 -20.74 4.74 -7.26
C GLU A 146 -19.49 5.54 -6.86
N ASN A 147 -19.25 5.82 -5.57
CA ASN A 147 -18.06 6.54 -5.13
C ASN A 147 -16.81 5.68 -5.31
N TYR A 148 -16.89 4.38 -4.98
CA TYR A 148 -15.81 3.44 -5.27
C TYR A 148 -15.60 3.27 -6.77
N GLN A 149 -16.68 3.16 -7.55
CA GLN A 149 -16.60 3.09 -9.00
C GLN A 149 -15.84 4.29 -9.57
N ASN A 150 -16.28 5.52 -9.22
CA ASN A 150 -15.64 6.77 -9.65
C ASN A 150 -14.16 6.83 -9.26
N CYS A 151 -13.81 6.31 -8.09
CA CYS A 151 -12.44 6.21 -7.62
C CYS A 151 -11.61 5.27 -8.49
N LEU A 152 -12.07 4.04 -8.72
CA LEU A 152 -11.36 3.02 -9.50
C LEU A 152 -11.25 3.41 -10.98
N MET A 153 -12.23 4.13 -11.52
CA MET A 153 -12.22 4.60 -12.91
C MET A 153 -11.03 5.52 -13.25
N LYS A 154 -10.36 6.09 -12.25
CA LYS A 154 -9.14 6.89 -12.40
C LYS A 154 -7.90 6.05 -12.68
N VAL A 155 -7.84 4.84 -12.14
CA VAL A 155 -6.69 3.91 -12.29
C VAL A 155 -7.01 2.70 -13.17
N ALA A 156 -8.27 2.51 -13.60
CA ALA A 156 -8.69 1.30 -14.30
C ALA A 156 -7.80 0.93 -15.50
N ALA A 157 -7.38 1.91 -16.32
CA ALA A 157 -6.60 1.65 -17.54
C ALA A 157 -5.20 1.07 -17.29
N GLN A 158 -4.60 1.35 -16.13
CA GLN A 158 -3.25 0.91 -15.74
C GLN A 158 -3.25 -0.33 -14.85
N LEU A 159 -4.41 -0.75 -14.33
CA LEU A 159 -4.50 -1.93 -13.47
C LEU A 159 -4.15 -3.20 -14.25
N GLU A 160 -3.20 -3.95 -13.71
CA GLU A 160 -2.82 -5.29 -14.13
C GLU A 160 -3.53 -6.34 -13.28
N PHE A 161 -3.80 -6.05 -12.01
CA PHE A 161 -4.47 -6.96 -11.09
C PHE A 161 -5.57 -6.22 -10.34
N LEU A 162 -6.78 -6.78 -10.39
CA LEU A 162 -7.93 -6.25 -9.67
C LEU A 162 -8.61 -7.39 -8.90
N ASP A 163 -8.69 -7.22 -7.59
CA ASP A 163 -9.45 -8.10 -6.70
C ASP A 163 -10.51 -7.27 -5.95
N LEU A 164 -11.77 -7.55 -6.26
CA LEU A 164 -12.96 -6.96 -5.63
C LEU A 164 -13.79 -8.04 -4.93
N SER A 165 -13.12 -9.00 -4.30
CA SER A 165 -13.81 -10.07 -3.59
C SER A 165 -14.57 -9.55 -2.38
N TYR A 166 -15.75 -10.13 -2.12
CA TYR A 166 -16.60 -9.76 -0.99
C TYR A 166 -16.95 -8.27 -0.94
N CYS A 167 -17.29 -7.67 -2.08
CA CYS A 167 -17.56 -6.24 -2.21
C CYS A 167 -19.05 -5.90 -2.41
N GLN A 168 -19.94 -6.88 -2.28
CA GLN A 168 -21.38 -6.75 -2.60
C GLN A 168 -21.63 -6.14 -3.98
N LEU A 169 -20.77 -6.48 -4.94
CA LEU A 169 -20.70 -5.85 -6.24
C LEU A 169 -21.92 -6.21 -7.12
N THR A 170 -22.33 -5.27 -7.98
CA THR A 170 -23.31 -5.48 -9.05
C THR A 170 -22.65 -5.31 -10.42
N ASP A 171 -23.26 -5.89 -11.46
CA ASP A 171 -22.75 -5.77 -12.83
C ASP A 171 -22.75 -4.31 -13.32
N ASP A 172 -23.74 -3.50 -12.93
CA ASP A 172 -23.80 -2.07 -13.30
C ASP A 172 -22.62 -1.27 -12.74
N LEU A 173 -22.14 -1.62 -11.54
CA LEU A 173 -20.98 -0.99 -10.93
C LEU A 173 -19.66 -1.50 -11.52
N LEU A 174 -19.58 -2.80 -11.86
CA LEU A 174 -18.37 -3.42 -12.37
C LEU A 174 -18.13 -3.14 -13.86
N GLN A 175 -19.18 -3.11 -14.67
CA GLN A 175 -19.07 -3.04 -16.14
C GLN A 175 -18.23 -1.83 -16.63
N PRO A 176 -18.44 -0.59 -16.13
CA PRO A 176 -17.62 0.55 -16.56
C PRO A 176 -16.14 0.42 -16.23
N ILE A 177 -15.81 -0.24 -15.11
CA ILE A 177 -14.43 -0.50 -14.70
C ILE A 177 -13.78 -1.48 -15.68
N LEU A 178 -14.41 -2.64 -15.92
CA LEU A 178 -13.87 -3.65 -16.84
C LEU A 178 -13.73 -3.15 -18.28
N ALA A 179 -14.63 -2.25 -18.70
CA ALA A 179 -14.55 -1.61 -20.02
C ALA A 179 -13.30 -0.72 -20.19
N LYS A 180 -12.73 -0.21 -19.09
CA LYS A 180 -11.51 0.60 -19.08
C LYS A 180 -10.23 -0.19 -18.79
N CYS A 181 -10.31 -1.34 -18.13
CA CYS A 181 -9.13 -2.14 -17.78
C CYS A 181 -8.50 -2.81 -19.01
N SER A 182 -7.68 -2.08 -19.76
CA SER A 182 -7.02 -2.56 -20.98
C SER A 182 -5.79 -3.43 -20.73
N ASN A 183 -5.16 -3.28 -19.56
CA ASN A 183 -3.91 -3.97 -19.19
C ASN A 183 -4.13 -5.12 -18.18
N LEU A 184 -5.39 -5.47 -17.90
CA LEU A 184 -5.72 -6.41 -16.83
C LEU A 184 -5.22 -7.82 -17.16
N ARG A 185 -4.41 -8.39 -16.27
CA ARG A 185 -3.85 -9.73 -16.33
C ARG A 185 -4.58 -10.71 -15.41
N ALA A 186 -5.08 -10.24 -14.28
CA ALA A 186 -5.91 -11.06 -13.40
C ALA A 186 -7.09 -10.27 -12.83
N LEU A 187 -8.24 -10.94 -12.78
CA LEU A 187 -9.47 -10.43 -12.16
C LEU A 187 -9.97 -11.42 -11.11
N THR A 188 -10.22 -10.95 -9.90
CA THR A 188 -10.87 -11.73 -8.83
C THR A 188 -12.12 -10.98 -8.37
N ILE A 189 -13.28 -11.64 -8.45
CA ILE A 189 -14.58 -11.07 -8.05
C ILE A 189 -15.40 -12.08 -7.22
N PHE A 190 -14.70 -12.92 -6.46
CA PHE A 190 -15.26 -13.99 -5.65
C PHE A 190 -16.08 -13.46 -4.46
N GLY A 191 -17.09 -14.20 -4.00
CA GLY A 191 -17.92 -13.81 -2.84
C GLY A 191 -18.86 -12.62 -3.07
N ASN A 192 -19.15 -12.28 -4.34
CA ASN A 192 -20.14 -11.27 -4.72
C ASN A 192 -21.45 -11.94 -5.16
N TYR A 193 -22.26 -12.35 -4.18
CA TYR A 193 -23.45 -13.20 -4.38
C TYR A 193 -24.52 -12.62 -5.32
N ASN A 194 -24.55 -11.30 -5.52
CA ASN A 194 -25.52 -10.62 -6.39
C ASN A 194 -25.07 -10.50 -7.86
N LEU A 195 -23.83 -10.88 -8.20
CA LEU A 195 -23.34 -10.78 -9.57
C LEU A 195 -24.02 -11.79 -10.49
N LYS A 196 -24.44 -11.31 -11.66
CA LYS A 196 -24.89 -12.11 -12.80
C LYS A 196 -23.76 -12.28 -13.83
N CYS A 197 -22.65 -11.59 -13.65
CA CYS A 197 -21.44 -11.68 -14.47
C CYS A 197 -21.62 -11.24 -15.93
N THR A 198 -22.68 -10.51 -16.23
CA THR A 198 -22.90 -9.89 -17.55
C THR A 198 -21.84 -8.85 -17.87
N SER A 199 -21.25 -8.23 -16.83
CA SER A 199 -20.13 -7.28 -16.93
C SER A 199 -18.85 -7.88 -17.53
N LEU A 200 -18.65 -9.20 -17.48
CA LEU A 200 -17.47 -9.87 -18.09
C LEU A 200 -17.40 -9.63 -19.61
N SER A 201 -18.55 -9.44 -20.27
CA SER A 201 -18.61 -9.13 -21.70
C SER A 201 -17.96 -7.80 -22.07
N ALA A 202 -17.83 -6.88 -21.10
CA ALA A 202 -17.19 -5.58 -21.28
C ALA A 202 -15.67 -5.61 -21.11
N LEU A 203 -15.10 -6.71 -20.60
CA LEU A 203 -13.67 -6.86 -20.44
C LEU A 203 -13.00 -6.94 -21.83
N LYS A 204 -12.11 -5.98 -22.10
CA LYS A 204 -11.40 -5.85 -23.39
C LYS A 204 -9.90 -6.19 -23.32
N SER A 205 -9.38 -6.47 -22.13
CA SER A 205 -7.97 -6.80 -21.95
C SER A 205 -7.60 -8.03 -22.77
N ARG A 206 -6.55 -7.90 -23.58
CA ARG A 206 -5.94 -9.03 -24.32
C ARG A 206 -4.85 -9.74 -23.51
N GLU A 207 -4.46 -9.15 -22.39
CA GLU A 207 -3.40 -9.64 -21.51
C GLU A 207 -3.95 -10.49 -20.36
N LEU A 208 -5.27 -10.70 -20.31
CA LEU A 208 -5.90 -11.44 -19.23
C LEU A 208 -5.43 -12.90 -19.26
N LYS A 209 -4.96 -13.38 -18.11
CA LYS A 209 -4.48 -14.76 -17.91
C LYS A 209 -5.29 -15.50 -16.86
N GLU A 210 -5.88 -14.78 -15.91
CA GLU A 210 -6.57 -15.38 -14.79
C GLU A 210 -7.90 -14.69 -14.48
N LEU A 211 -8.94 -15.50 -14.29
CA LEU A 211 -10.24 -15.06 -13.80
C LEU A 211 -10.65 -15.95 -12.61
N LYS A 212 -10.91 -15.33 -11.46
CA LYS A 212 -11.41 -15.99 -10.25
C LYS A 212 -12.81 -15.50 -9.93
N VAL A 213 -13.77 -16.42 -9.94
CA VAL A 213 -15.20 -16.12 -9.80
C VAL A 213 -15.86 -17.11 -8.87
N GLU A 214 -16.90 -16.68 -8.17
CA GLU A 214 -17.77 -17.60 -7.46
C GLU A 214 -18.80 -18.21 -8.41
N GLN A 215 -19.02 -19.51 -8.30
CA GLN A 215 -20.14 -20.15 -8.95
C GLN A 215 -21.42 -19.77 -8.23
N ASN A 216 -22.18 -18.85 -8.80
CA ASN A 216 -23.59 -18.70 -8.46
C ASN A 216 -24.45 -19.06 -9.69
N SER A 217 -25.70 -19.46 -9.47
CA SER A 217 -26.61 -19.88 -10.55
C SER A 217 -26.85 -18.79 -11.60
N ASN A 218 -26.69 -17.53 -11.22
CA ASN A 218 -26.93 -16.37 -12.10
C ASN A 218 -25.74 -16.08 -13.02
N CYS A 219 -24.53 -16.43 -12.60
CA CYS A 219 -23.26 -16.13 -13.26
C CYS A 219 -22.83 -17.25 -14.22
N LYS A 220 -23.30 -18.48 -14.01
CA LYS A 220 -22.88 -19.68 -14.77
C LYS A 220 -22.94 -19.50 -16.30
N PRO A 221 -24.04 -19.01 -16.92
CA PRO A 221 -24.10 -18.89 -18.38
C PRO A 221 -23.06 -17.92 -18.95
N GLU A 222 -22.82 -16.80 -18.25
CA GLU A 222 -21.85 -15.80 -18.69
C GLU A 222 -20.40 -16.27 -18.49
N ILE A 223 -20.11 -17.05 -17.43
CA ILE A 223 -18.81 -17.70 -17.26
C ILE A 223 -18.54 -18.69 -18.39
N GLU A 224 -19.50 -19.56 -18.73
CA GLU A 224 -19.34 -20.56 -19.79
C GLU A 224 -19.09 -19.90 -21.16
N LYS A 225 -19.84 -18.82 -21.45
CA LYS A 225 -19.64 -17.98 -22.62
C LYS A 225 -18.26 -17.32 -22.63
N PHE A 226 -17.82 -16.83 -21.47
CA PHE A 226 -16.49 -16.23 -21.31
C PHE A 226 -15.36 -17.23 -21.57
N ILE A 227 -15.44 -18.44 -20.99
CA ILE A 227 -14.46 -19.52 -21.19
C ILE A 227 -14.39 -19.91 -22.67
N THR A 228 -15.55 -20.05 -23.32
CA THR A 228 -15.61 -20.40 -24.75
C THR A 228 -14.95 -19.35 -25.63
N LYS A 229 -15.09 -18.07 -25.28
CA LYS A 229 -14.51 -16.95 -26.04
C LYS A 229 -13.02 -16.74 -25.77
N ASN A 230 -12.52 -17.09 -24.59
CA ASN A 230 -11.15 -16.82 -24.14
C ASN A 230 -10.51 -18.12 -23.59
N PRO A 231 -10.25 -19.12 -24.46
CA PRO A 231 -9.74 -20.43 -24.05
C PRO A 231 -8.35 -20.39 -23.40
N GLU A 232 -7.59 -19.33 -23.61
CA GLU A 232 -6.27 -19.09 -23.01
C GLU A 232 -6.32 -18.60 -21.56
N VAL A 233 -7.48 -18.12 -21.09
CA VAL A 233 -7.64 -17.60 -19.72
C VAL A 233 -7.88 -18.76 -18.76
N THR A 234 -7.08 -18.83 -17.72
CA THR A 234 -7.33 -19.76 -16.60
C THR A 234 -8.49 -19.25 -15.77
N VAL A 235 -9.62 -19.98 -15.80
CA VAL A 235 -10.80 -19.64 -15.01
C VAL A 235 -10.91 -20.57 -13.80
N THR A 236 -10.77 -19.99 -12.60
CA THR A 236 -10.99 -20.69 -11.33
C THR A 236 -12.37 -20.35 -10.80
N ILE A 237 -13.17 -21.39 -10.61
CA ILE A 237 -14.56 -21.29 -10.14
C ILE A 237 -14.63 -21.81 -8.71
N PHE A 238 -15.02 -20.96 -7.77
CA PHE A 238 -15.18 -21.31 -6.36
C PHE A 238 -16.62 -21.70 -6.07
N ALA A 239 -16.85 -22.78 -5.32
CA ALA A 239 -18.18 -23.17 -4.88
C ALA A 239 -18.74 -22.18 -3.84
N ILE A 240 -20.08 -22.04 -3.80
CA ILE A 240 -20.78 -21.25 -2.79
C ILE A 240 -20.37 -21.75 -1.39
N GLY A 241 -19.95 -20.83 -0.53
CA GLY A 241 -19.58 -21.14 0.86
C GLY A 241 -18.13 -21.59 1.05
N PHE A 242 -17.28 -21.53 0.01
CA PHE A 242 -15.85 -21.75 0.17
C PHE A 242 -15.19 -20.58 0.92
N LEU A 243 -15.07 -20.68 2.25
CA LEU A 243 -14.24 -19.79 3.05
C LEU A 243 -12.77 -20.23 2.92
N GLY A 244 -12.18 -20.02 1.76
CA GLY A 244 -10.74 -20.22 1.58
C GLY A 244 -9.98 -19.29 2.52
N HIS A 245 -9.21 -19.85 3.45
CA HIS A 245 -8.35 -19.11 4.37
C HIS A 245 -7.45 -18.14 3.58
N ILE A 246 -7.75 -16.84 3.65
CA ILE A 246 -6.89 -15.78 3.14
C ILE A 246 -5.66 -15.73 4.05
N ASN A 247 -4.63 -16.52 3.72
CA ASN A 247 -3.34 -16.42 4.38
C ASN A 247 -2.63 -15.19 3.81
N SER A 248 -2.54 -14.13 4.61
CA SER A 248 -1.91 -12.85 4.28
C SER A 248 -0.37 -12.91 4.14
N LYS A 249 0.20 -14.06 3.77
CA LYS A 249 1.66 -14.30 3.77
C LYS A 249 2.29 -14.45 2.38
N ALA A 250 1.55 -14.26 1.28
CA ALA A 250 2.06 -14.56 -0.06
C ALA A 250 2.59 -13.37 -0.88
N TYR A 251 2.75 -12.17 -0.30
CA TYR A 251 3.24 -10.99 -1.04
C TYR A 251 4.45 -10.31 -0.38
N HIS A 252 5.40 -11.11 0.10
CA HIS A 252 6.74 -10.65 0.47
C HIS A 252 7.79 -11.47 -0.25
N GLU A 253 8.00 -11.16 -1.53
CA GLU A 253 9.29 -11.28 -2.22
C GLU A 253 9.46 -10.05 -3.12
#